data_AF-A0A6P0K0Q8-F1
#
_entry.id   AF-A0A6P0K0Q8-F1
#
_cell.length_a   1.000
_cell.length_b   1.000
_cell.length_c   1.000
_cell.angle_alpha   90.00
_cell.angle_beta   90.00
_cell.angle_gamma   90.00
#
_symmetry.space_group_name_H-M   'P 1'
#
loop_
_entity.id
_entity.type
_entity.pdbx_description
1 polymer ?
#
loop_
_entity_poly.entity_id
_entity_poly.type
_entity_poly.pdbx_seq_one_letter_code
_entity_poly.pdbx_strand_id
1 'polypeptide(L)'
;LTGSSDLPIIRAAVLVLTPLMPVLLANPDGSTRYNPAAEPKMLHWWQTATVENQPYLLPNSQVAAKQYRDFATVWHDDLLEDIKYCQQLVEERGMELLVLDQTRPDIGLNVVKVIVPGLRHFWKRLGAGRLYDVPVQLGWRERALREDEVNSIPLWM
;
A
#
# COMPACT_ATOMS: atom_id res chain seq x y z
N LEU A 1 28.25 10.70 -13.92
CA LEU A 1 27.23 11.05 -12.91
C LEU A 1 26.21 9.93 -12.91
N THR A 2 26.46 8.96 -12.04
CA THR A 2 25.91 7.61 -12.03
C THR A 2 24.42 7.61 -11.69
N GLY A 3 23.64 6.90 -12.51
CA GLY A 3 22.19 6.76 -12.37
C GLY A 3 21.80 6.22 -11.00
N SER A 4 20.92 6.95 -10.33
CA SER A 4 20.36 6.58 -9.03
C SER A 4 19.47 5.35 -9.18
N SER A 5 19.96 4.24 -8.65
CA SER A 5 19.22 2.99 -8.42
C SER A 5 18.12 3.13 -7.35
N ASP A 6 17.89 4.33 -6.79
CA ASP A 6 17.00 4.53 -5.64
C ASP A 6 15.58 5.00 -6.03
N LEU A 7 15.31 5.16 -7.33
CA LEU A 7 14.09 5.77 -7.84
C LEU A 7 12.76 5.08 -7.43
N PRO A 8 12.66 3.74 -7.31
CA PRO A 8 11.39 3.08 -6.96
C PRO A 8 10.95 3.35 -5.52
N ILE A 9 11.89 3.30 -4.56
CA ILE A 9 11.59 3.47 -3.12
C ILE A 9 11.24 4.93 -2.81
N ILE A 10 11.96 5.88 -3.43
CA ILE A 10 11.74 7.32 -3.22
C ILE A 10 10.36 7.74 -3.76
N ARG A 11 9.89 7.18 -4.88
CA ARG A 11 8.59 7.57 -5.48
C ARG A 11 7.38 6.95 -4.79
N ALA A 12 7.44 5.68 -4.34
CA ALA A 12 6.25 4.97 -3.86
C ALA A 12 5.80 5.37 -2.45
N ALA A 13 6.73 5.63 -1.52
CA ALA A 13 6.39 5.89 -0.12
C ALA A 13 6.42 7.38 0.25
N VAL A 14 7.49 8.09 -0.14
CA VAL A 14 7.74 9.47 0.35
C VAL A 14 6.80 10.49 -0.30
N LEU A 15 6.55 10.34 -1.61
CA LEU A 15 5.70 11.28 -2.36
C LEU A 15 4.22 11.18 -1.95
N VAL A 16 3.71 9.97 -1.66
CA VAL A 16 2.30 9.74 -1.31
C VAL A 16 1.97 10.26 0.10
N LEU A 17 2.92 10.23 1.04
CA LEU A 17 2.70 10.69 2.42
C LEU A 17 2.71 12.22 2.58
N THR A 18 3.32 12.94 1.65
CA THR A 18 3.46 14.41 1.73
C THR A 18 2.13 15.17 1.64
N PRO A 19 1.16 14.82 0.74
CA PRO A 19 -0.15 15.46 0.73
C PRO A 19 -1.11 14.98 1.84
N LEU A 20 -0.75 13.94 2.61
CA LEU A 20 -1.58 13.39 3.69
C LEU A 20 -1.35 14.08 5.05
N MET A 21 -0.66 15.22 5.08
CA MET A 21 -0.38 15.95 6.31
C MET A 21 -1.68 16.38 7.03
N PRO A 22 -1.99 15.81 8.20
CA PRO A 22 -3.28 16.03 8.84
C PRO A 22 -3.31 17.30 9.70
N VAL A 23 -2.13 17.82 10.05
CA VAL A 23 -1.95 18.99 10.90
C VAL A 23 -1.92 20.23 10.03
N LEU A 24 -2.94 21.08 10.16
CA LEU A 24 -3.01 22.38 9.50
C LEU A 24 -2.10 23.40 10.19
N LEU A 25 -1.98 23.33 11.51
CA LEU A 25 -1.12 24.20 12.32
C LEU A 25 -0.65 23.47 13.57
N ALA A 26 0.63 23.56 13.89
CA ALA A 26 1.17 23.21 15.20
C ALA A 26 1.35 24.50 16.01
N ASN A 27 0.68 24.59 17.16
CA ASN A 27 0.80 25.74 18.04
C ASN A 27 2.07 25.62 18.90
N PRO A 28 2.63 26.75 19.38
CA PRO A 28 3.80 26.75 20.26
C PRO A 28 3.60 26.04 21.61
N ASP A 29 2.34 25.82 22.02
CA ASP A 29 1.96 25.11 23.24
C ASP A 29 1.96 23.58 23.08
N GLY A 30 2.31 23.07 21.89
CA GLY A 30 2.31 21.66 21.55
C GLY A 30 0.97 21.11 21.07
N SER A 31 -0.09 21.93 21.03
CA SER A 31 -1.38 21.52 20.48
C SER A 31 -1.39 21.60 18.95
N THR A 32 -2.13 20.69 18.32
CA THR A 32 -2.26 20.61 16.86
C THR A 32 -3.68 20.95 16.43
N ARG A 33 -3.80 21.78 15.39
CA ARG A 33 -5.08 22.05 14.72
C ARG A 33 -5.21 21.14 13.50
N TYR A 34 -6.19 20.26 13.54
CA TYR A 34 -6.56 19.41 12.42
C TYR A 34 -7.64 20.06 11.56
N ASN A 35 -7.84 19.54 10.34
CA ASN A 35 -8.95 19.96 9.49
C ASN A 35 -10.30 19.58 10.14
N PRO A 36 -11.18 20.54 10.48
CA PRO A 36 -12.49 20.24 11.07
C PRO A 36 -13.42 19.43 10.17
N ALA A 37 -13.18 19.44 8.85
CA ALA A 37 -13.94 18.65 7.88
C ALA A 37 -13.46 17.19 7.76
N ALA A 38 -12.39 16.80 8.46
CA ALA A 38 -11.92 15.43 8.46
C ALA A 38 -12.92 14.48 9.14
N GLU A 39 -13.03 13.25 8.65
CA GLU A 39 -13.90 12.24 9.24
C GLU A 39 -13.51 11.99 10.72
N PRO A 40 -14.49 11.88 11.65
CA PRO A 40 -14.20 11.74 13.08
C PRO A 40 -13.24 10.59 13.44
N LYS A 41 -13.28 9.50 12.68
CA LYS A 41 -12.37 8.35 12.89
C LYS A 41 -10.92 8.68 12.54
N MET A 42 -10.69 9.46 11.50
CA MET A 42 -9.35 9.93 11.14
C MET A 42 -8.79 10.89 12.19
N LEU A 43 -9.60 11.84 12.66
CA LEU A 43 -9.23 12.75 13.76
C LEU A 43 -8.84 11.97 15.01
N HIS A 44 -9.66 10.98 15.39
CA HIS A 44 -9.37 10.12 16.54
C HIS A 44 -8.03 9.39 16.37
N TRP A 45 -7.79 8.79 15.20
CA TRP A 45 -6.51 8.13 14.92
C TRP A 45 -5.32 9.11 15.03
N TRP A 46 -5.40 10.28 14.39
CA TRP A 46 -4.31 11.26 14.43
C TRP A 46 -4.01 11.83 15.82
N GLN A 47 -4.98 11.77 16.74
CA GLN A 47 -4.82 12.25 18.12
C GLN A 47 -4.36 11.16 19.09
N THR A 48 -4.64 9.89 18.80
CA THR A 48 -4.49 8.80 19.77
C THR A 48 -3.54 7.68 19.34
N ALA A 49 -3.25 7.56 18.05
CA ALA A 49 -2.33 6.55 17.55
C ALA A 49 -0.90 6.89 17.97
N THR A 50 -0.24 5.95 18.65
CA THR A 50 1.17 6.05 19.01
C THR A 50 1.88 4.77 18.60
N VAL A 51 3.20 4.81 18.51
CA VAL A 51 3.98 3.59 18.22
C VAL A 51 3.89 2.56 19.36
N GLU A 52 3.58 2.97 20.60
CA GLU A 52 3.33 2.02 21.68
C GLU A 52 2.04 1.23 21.48
N ASN A 53 0.96 1.88 20.98
CA ASN A 53 -0.32 1.20 20.75
C ASN A 53 -0.47 0.62 19.33
N GLN A 54 0.37 1.03 18.37
CA GLN A 54 0.46 0.49 17.01
C GLN A 54 1.90 0.01 16.69
N PRO A 55 2.41 -1.03 17.37
CA PRO A 55 3.81 -1.46 17.22
C PRO A 55 4.17 -1.93 15.81
N TYR A 56 3.17 -2.31 15.00
CA TYR A 56 3.37 -2.71 13.60
C TYR A 56 3.80 -1.55 12.68
N LEU A 57 3.77 -0.30 13.15
CA LEU A 57 4.30 0.86 12.43
C LEU A 57 5.83 0.98 12.54
N LEU A 58 6.45 0.26 13.49
CA LEU A 58 7.89 0.22 13.66
C LEU A 58 8.51 -0.98 12.93
N PRO A 59 9.74 -0.86 12.42
CA PRO A 59 10.46 -1.99 11.85
C PRO A 59 10.74 -3.04 12.94
N ASN A 60 10.64 -4.32 12.57
CA ASN A 60 11.05 -5.41 13.45
C ASN A 60 12.58 -5.45 13.56
N SER A 61 13.14 -5.16 14.74
CA SER A 61 14.58 -5.13 14.99
C SER A 61 15.27 -6.50 14.89
N GLN A 62 14.50 -7.59 14.88
CA GLN A 62 15.01 -8.96 14.73
C GLN A 62 15.23 -9.34 13.25
N VAL A 63 14.74 -8.54 12.31
CA VAL A 63 14.89 -8.78 10.87
C VAL A 63 15.91 -7.80 10.31
N ALA A 64 16.85 -8.30 9.50
CA ALA A 64 17.83 -7.45 8.84
C ALA A 64 17.13 -6.41 7.94
N ALA A 65 17.60 -5.17 8.00
CA ALA A 65 17.10 -4.11 7.14
C ALA A 65 17.29 -4.49 5.67
N LYS A 66 16.21 -4.32 4.87
CA LYS A 66 16.25 -4.61 3.44
C LYS A 66 17.19 -3.66 2.73
N GLN A 67 17.98 -4.21 1.80
CA GLN A 67 18.91 -3.49 0.95
C GLN A 67 18.46 -3.57 -0.50
N TYR A 68 18.92 -2.63 -1.34
CA TYR A 68 18.57 -2.60 -2.75
C TYR A 68 18.80 -3.95 -3.46
N ARG A 69 19.92 -4.63 -3.13
CA ARG A 69 20.29 -5.94 -3.68
C ARG A 69 19.33 -7.09 -3.31
N ASP A 70 18.46 -6.89 -2.31
CA ASP A 70 17.48 -7.90 -1.92
C ASP A 70 16.26 -7.92 -2.86
N PHE A 71 16.15 -6.92 -3.75
CA PHE A 71 15.09 -6.82 -4.74
C PHE A 71 15.63 -7.24 -6.10
N ALA A 72 14.94 -8.17 -6.75
CA ALA A 72 15.26 -8.53 -8.12
C ALA A 72 15.01 -7.32 -9.04
N THR A 73 16.01 -6.98 -9.86
CA THR A 73 15.85 -6.04 -10.96
C THR A 73 14.95 -6.69 -12.01
N VAL A 74 13.70 -6.26 -12.08
CA VAL A 74 12.75 -6.71 -13.08
C VAL A 74 12.08 -5.50 -13.71
N TRP A 75 12.75 -4.94 -14.71
CA TRP A 75 12.22 -3.95 -15.63
C TRP A 75 12.84 -4.18 -17.01
N HIS A 76 12.09 -3.85 -18.05
CA HIS A 76 12.51 -3.97 -19.44
C HIS A 76 12.62 -2.58 -20.08
N ASP A 77 13.23 -2.51 -21.27
CA ASP A 77 13.31 -1.25 -22.02
C ASP A 77 11.96 -0.90 -22.70
N ASP A 78 11.07 -1.88 -22.84
CA ASP A 78 9.71 -1.70 -23.37
C ASP A 78 8.66 -1.88 -22.26
N LEU A 79 7.83 -0.85 -22.07
CA LEU A 79 6.71 -0.86 -21.12
C LEU A 79 5.72 -2.01 -21.39
N LEU A 80 5.52 -2.40 -22.65
CA LEU A 80 4.65 -3.51 -22.98
C LEU A 80 5.17 -4.84 -22.43
N GLU A 81 6.49 -5.02 -22.39
CA GLU A 81 7.12 -6.20 -21.80
C GLU A 81 6.91 -6.24 -20.28
N ASP A 82 7.02 -5.09 -19.60
CA ASP A 82 6.72 -4.97 -18.17
C ASP A 82 5.25 -5.28 -17.84
N ILE A 83 4.32 -4.82 -18.69
CA ILE A 83 2.89 -5.12 -18.52
C ILE A 83 2.64 -6.62 -18.69
N LYS A 84 3.22 -7.25 -19.73
CA LYS A 84 3.12 -8.69 -19.97
C LYS A 84 3.74 -9.51 -18.84
N TYR A 85 4.87 -9.06 -18.30
CA TYR A 85 5.50 -9.68 -17.14
C TYR A 85 4.57 -9.65 -15.92
N CYS A 86 3.95 -8.50 -15.64
CA CYS A 86 2.97 -8.38 -14.55
C CYS A 86 1.74 -9.27 -14.77
N GLN A 87 1.25 -9.36 -16.01
CA GLN A 87 0.16 -10.26 -16.38
C GLN A 87 0.52 -11.72 -16.09
N GLN A 88 1.66 -12.19 -16.62
CA GLN A 88 2.13 -13.55 -16.42
C GLN A 88 2.28 -13.87 -14.92
N LEU A 89 2.85 -12.94 -14.14
CA LEU A 89 3.05 -13.10 -12.70
C LEU A 89 1.74 -13.31 -11.92
N VAL A 90 0.67 -12.62 -12.35
CA VAL A 90 -0.67 -12.73 -11.79
C VAL A 90 -1.32 -14.06 -12.17
N GLU A 91 -1.21 -14.45 -13.45
CA GLU A 91 -1.75 -15.70 -13.99
C GLU A 91 -1.07 -16.94 -13.40
N GLU A 92 0.25 -16.92 -13.20
CA GLU A 92 1.00 -17.97 -12.50
C GLU A 92 0.55 -18.18 -11.05
N ARG A 93 -0.09 -17.18 -10.45
CA ARG A 93 -0.69 -17.25 -9.10
C ARG A 93 -2.17 -17.61 -9.13
N GLY A 94 -2.68 -18.06 -10.28
CA GLY A 94 -4.07 -18.50 -10.45
C GLY A 94 -5.09 -17.36 -10.41
N MET A 95 -4.68 -16.13 -10.73
CA MET A 95 -5.56 -14.97 -10.81
C MET A 95 -5.66 -14.47 -12.25
N GLU A 96 -6.78 -13.83 -12.58
CA GLU A 96 -7.00 -13.21 -13.89
C GLU A 96 -6.69 -11.72 -13.83
N LEU A 97 -6.08 -11.16 -14.89
CA LEU A 97 -5.89 -9.72 -15.04
C LEU A 97 -6.84 -9.18 -16.12
N LEU A 98 -7.76 -8.33 -15.70
CA LEU A 98 -8.75 -7.69 -16.56
C LEU A 98 -8.40 -6.21 -16.72
N VAL A 99 -8.57 -5.67 -17.92
CA VAL A 99 -8.35 -4.24 -18.22
C VAL A 99 -9.61 -3.67 -18.84
N LEU A 100 -10.14 -2.62 -18.23
CA LEU A 100 -11.22 -1.81 -18.80
C LEU A 100 -10.63 -0.50 -19.32
N ASP A 101 -10.76 -0.27 -20.62
CA ASP A 101 -10.47 1.02 -21.23
C ASP A 101 -11.60 2.02 -20.91
N GLN A 102 -11.24 3.12 -20.26
CA GLN A 102 -12.12 4.23 -19.90
C GLN A 102 -11.75 5.52 -20.64
N THR A 103 -10.97 5.40 -21.71
CA THR A 103 -10.51 6.52 -22.52
C THR A 103 -11.70 7.24 -23.14
N ARG A 104 -11.74 8.55 -22.89
CA ARG A 104 -12.77 9.44 -23.42
C ARG A 104 -12.24 10.13 -24.68
N PRO A 105 -12.86 9.93 -25.87
CA PRO A 105 -12.36 10.49 -27.13
C PRO A 105 -12.22 12.01 -27.12
N ASP A 106 -13.07 12.71 -26.35
CA ASP A 106 -13.08 14.16 -26.19
C ASP A 106 -11.95 14.71 -25.30
N ILE A 107 -11.32 13.87 -24.47
CA ILE A 107 -10.23 14.26 -23.57
C ILE A 107 -8.86 13.91 -24.17
N GLY A 108 -8.76 12.78 -24.87
CA GLY A 108 -7.51 12.31 -25.48
C GLY A 108 -6.47 11.74 -24.50
N LEU A 109 -6.75 11.76 -23.20
CA LEU A 109 -5.93 11.10 -22.18
C LEU A 109 -6.37 9.64 -22.00
N ASN A 110 -5.45 8.70 -22.14
CA ASN A 110 -5.71 7.28 -21.92
C ASN A 110 -5.95 7.00 -20.43
N VAL A 111 -7.09 6.38 -20.12
CA VAL A 111 -7.46 6.00 -18.75
C VAL A 111 -7.89 4.56 -18.75
N VAL A 112 -7.27 3.73 -17.90
CA VAL A 112 -7.63 2.32 -17.77
C VAL A 112 -7.91 1.96 -16.32
N LYS A 113 -8.79 0.99 -16.11
CA LYS A 113 -9.02 0.35 -14.83
C LYS A 113 -8.57 -1.10 -14.90
N VAL A 114 -7.48 -1.41 -14.19
CA VAL A 114 -6.98 -2.77 -14.04
C VAL A 114 -7.68 -3.44 -12.85
N ILE A 115 -8.17 -4.65 -13.06
CA ILE A 115 -8.92 -5.42 -12.07
C ILE A 115 -8.29 -6.81 -12.00
N VAL A 116 -7.87 -7.21 -10.81
CA VAL A 116 -7.37 -8.57 -10.53
C VAL A 116 -8.20 -9.17 -9.41
N PRO A 117 -9.23 -9.98 -9.72
CA PRO A 117 -10.04 -10.65 -8.71
C PRO A 117 -9.16 -11.49 -7.76
N GLY A 118 -9.35 -11.30 -6.46
CA GLY A 118 -8.59 -11.98 -5.41
C GLY A 118 -7.53 -11.11 -4.74
N LEU A 119 -6.94 -10.13 -5.45
CA LEU A 119 -6.08 -9.12 -4.82
C LEU A 119 -6.87 -8.33 -3.76
N ARG A 120 -6.15 -7.84 -2.75
CA ARG A 120 -6.75 -7.21 -1.57
C ARG A 120 -6.56 -5.72 -1.62
N HIS A 121 -7.67 -5.00 -1.50
CA HIS A 121 -7.64 -3.57 -1.22
C HIS A 121 -7.16 -3.35 0.22
N PHE A 122 -6.52 -2.23 0.49
CA PHE A 122 -6.11 -1.83 1.85
C PHE A 122 -7.30 -1.40 2.74
N TRP A 123 -8.50 -1.30 2.16
CA TRP A 123 -9.72 -1.04 2.93
C TRP A 123 -10.19 -2.32 3.60
N LYS A 124 -10.89 -2.18 4.72
CA LYS A 124 -11.35 -3.29 5.55
C LYS A 124 -12.41 -4.14 4.84
N ARG A 125 -11.97 -5.10 4.02
CA ARG A 125 -12.78 -6.13 3.35
C ARG A 125 -12.28 -7.50 3.81
N LEU A 126 -12.94 -8.04 4.84
CA LEU A 126 -12.45 -9.19 5.61
C LEU A 126 -12.84 -10.56 5.06
N GLY A 127 -13.37 -10.63 3.84
CA GLY A 127 -13.74 -11.91 3.22
C GLY A 127 -12.54 -12.86 3.08
N ALA A 128 -12.81 -14.16 3.11
CA ALA A 128 -11.80 -15.23 3.02
C ALA A 128 -10.87 -15.11 1.79
N GLY A 129 -9.70 -15.76 1.87
CA GLY A 129 -8.69 -15.87 0.80
C GLY A 129 -7.37 -15.17 1.14
N ARG A 130 -6.72 -14.55 0.15
CA ARG A 130 -5.35 -13.97 0.23
C ARG A 130 -5.02 -13.16 1.49
N LEU A 131 -5.99 -12.45 2.09
CA LEU A 131 -5.78 -11.71 3.35
C LEU A 131 -5.30 -12.62 4.49
N TYR A 132 -5.78 -13.86 4.54
CA TYR A 132 -5.47 -14.84 5.58
C TYR A 132 -4.42 -15.86 5.12
N ASP A 133 -4.45 -16.25 3.84
CA ASP A 133 -3.63 -17.35 3.32
C ASP A 133 -2.17 -16.92 3.04
N VAL A 134 -1.97 -15.72 2.49
CA VAL A 134 -0.65 -15.26 2.03
C VAL A 134 0.34 -15.10 3.20
N PRO A 135 -0.03 -14.52 4.37
CA PRO A 135 0.89 -14.43 5.50
C PRO A 135 1.41 -15.80 5.98
N VAL A 136 0.61 -16.87 5.85
CA VAL A 136 1.03 -18.23 6.19
C VAL A 136 1.94 -18.81 5.11
N GLN A 137 1.57 -18.67 3.83
CA GLN A 137 2.39 -19.14 2.71
C GLN A 137 3.79 -18.49 2.67
N LEU A 138 3.90 -17.23 3.09
CA LEU A 138 5.17 -16.50 3.18
C LEU A 138 5.94 -16.78 4.49
N GLY A 139 5.39 -17.61 5.39
CA GLY A 139 6.02 -17.93 6.67
C GLY A 139 6.03 -16.77 7.68
N TRP A 140 5.24 -15.71 7.46
CA TRP A 140 5.12 -14.62 8.43
C TRP A 140 4.29 -15.03 9.66
N ARG A 141 3.46 -16.06 9.50
CA ARG A 141 2.58 -16.61 10.53
C ARG A 141 2.54 -18.14 10.41
N GLU A 142 2.49 -18.83 11.54
CA GLU A 142 2.31 -20.28 11.57
C GLU A 142 0.88 -20.71 11.21
N ARG A 143 -0.11 -19.84 11.49
CA ARG A 143 -1.53 -20.07 11.19
C ARG A 143 -2.22 -18.82 10.65
N ALA A 144 -3.32 -19.04 9.92
CA ALA A 144 -4.22 -17.98 9.52
C ALA A 144 -4.82 -17.29 10.76
N LEU A 145 -5.01 -15.98 10.65
CA LEU A 145 -5.77 -15.22 11.64
C LEU A 145 -7.26 -15.55 11.51
N ARG A 146 -7.98 -15.44 12.62
CA ARG A 146 -9.44 -15.32 12.59
C ARG A 146 -9.83 -13.89 12.23
N GLU A 147 -11.05 -13.70 11.74
CA GLU A 147 -11.56 -12.38 11.35
C GLU A 147 -11.50 -11.35 12.52
N ASP A 148 -11.78 -11.80 13.75
CA ASP A 148 -11.73 -10.99 14.97
C ASP A 148 -10.30 -10.67 15.45
N GLU A 149 -9.28 -11.32 14.89
CA GLU A 149 -7.87 -11.05 15.17
C GLU A 149 -7.25 -10.05 14.16
N VAL A 150 -7.96 -9.73 13.07
CA VAL A 150 -7.48 -8.75 12.07
C VAL A 150 -7.55 -7.34 12.66
N ASN A 151 -6.64 -6.46 12.22
CA ASN A 151 -6.61 -5.06 12.65
C ASN A 151 -8.03 -4.44 12.60
N SER A 152 -8.50 -4.04 13.78
CA SER A 152 -9.85 -3.49 13.95
C SER A 152 -9.96 -2.10 13.32
N ILE A 153 -8.83 -1.41 13.17
CA ILE A 153 -8.71 -0.04 12.68
C ILE A 153 -8.67 -0.06 11.15
N PRO A 154 -9.69 0.47 10.46
CA PRO A 154 -9.68 0.57 9.01
C PRO A 154 -8.72 1.67 8.56
N LEU A 155 -8.08 1.49 7.40
CA LEU A 155 -7.38 2.57 6.72
C LEU A 155 -8.40 3.42 5.93
N TRP A 156 -8.24 4.74 6.07
CA TRP A 156 -9.03 5.76 5.37
C TRP A 156 -8.14 6.50 4.37
N MET A 157 -8.71 6.91 3.24
CA MET A 157 -8.10 7.84 2.29
C MET A 157 -9.18 8.79 1.80
#